data_AF-A0A7S1SYF0-F1
#
_entry.id   AF-A0A7S1SYF0-F1
#
_cell.length_a   1.000
_cell.length_b   1.000
_cell.length_c   1.000
_cell.angle_alpha   90.00
_cell.angle_beta   90.00
_cell.angle_gamma   90.00
#
_symmetry.space_group_name_H-M   'P 1'
#
loop_
_entity.id
_entity.type
_entity.pdbx_description
1 polymer ?
#
loop_
_entity_poly.entity_id
_entity_poly.type
_entity_poly.pdbx_seq_one_letter_code
_entity_poly.pdbx_strand_id
1 'polypeptide(L)'
;MLHQKNVVISQACQPGGHIYRQTSAPKGAPPRRSVRRSILSPAHAFSVTAAWGFSLAGVGRARTGSVVASAAARGYEDLEAAAREWLAIDTDAGSRAVVEEMVANGKHAELLDIMGSRLEFGTAGLRGLMGPGFNRMNLVTVQQTTQGLCRYLQATSAEQLAAGGFVIGYDGRHGSEAMARTAAAVMLSQGVQVHLFGDLVPTPFVAFAVELLGCAGGVMVTA
;
A
#
# COMPACT_ATOMS: atom_id res chain seq x y z
N MET A 1 -22.02 23.43 7.01
CA MET A 1 -20.58 23.75 7.11
C MET A 1 -19.79 22.46 7.16
N LEU A 2 -19.42 21.90 6.00
CA LEU A 2 -18.50 20.76 5.94
C LEU A 2 -17.10 21.26 6.31
N HIS A 3 -16.58 20.82 7.45
CA HIS A 3 -15.15 20.92 7.73
C HIS A 3 -14.42 20.14 6.63
N GLN A 4 -13.73 20.85 5.73
CA GLN A 4 -12.85 20.24 4.74
C GLN A 4 -11.69 19.57 5.46
N LYS A 5 -11.75 18.25 5.60
CA LYS A 5 -10.69 17.43 6.17
C LYS A 5 -9.93 16.77 5.02
N ASN A 6 -8.68 17.18 4.85
CA ASN A 6 -7.77 16.61 3.87
C ASN A 6 -7.07 15.39 4.47
N VAL A 7 -7.28 14.23 3.85
CA VAL A 7 -6.65 12.98 4.25
C VAL A 7 -5.35 12.75 3.50
N VAL A 8 -4.44 11.96 4.06
CA VAL A 8 -3.13 11.67 3.51
C VAL A 8 -2.80 10.19 3.69
N ILE A 9 -2.48 9.50 2.58
CA ILE A 9 -1.84 8.17 2.59
C ILE A 9 -0.43 8.34 2.05
N SER A 10 0.56 8.33 2.95
CA SER A 10 1.98 8.43 2.55
C SER A 10 2.65 7.06 2.58
N GLN A 11 3.29 6.68 1.46
CA GLN A 11 4.08 5.46 1.35
C GLN A 11 5.51 5.72 1.82
N ALA A 12 6.01 4.86 2.70
CA ALA A 12 7.44 4.73 2.97
C ALA A 12 7.96 3.52 2.17
N CYS A 13 8.76 3.76 1.13
CA CYS A 13 9.49 2.73 0.40
C CYS A 13 10.99 2.93 0.68
N GLN A 14 11.72 1.87 0.98
CA GLN A 14 13.17 1.94 1.15
C GLN A 14 13.82 2.24 -0.22
N PRO A 15 14.56 3.36 -0.39
CA PRO A 15 15.41 3.52 -1.55
C PRO A 15 16.54 2.49 -1.47
N GLY A 16 16.88 1.88 -2.62
CA GLY A 16 17.80 0.75 -2.75
C GLY A 16 19.00 0.83 -1.81
N GLY A 17 19.19 -0.25 -1.02
CA GLY A 17 20.20 -0.34 0.02
C GLY A 17 21.63 -0.18 -0.52
N HIS A 18 22.16 1.04 -0.43
CA HIS A 18 23.60 1.21 -0.30
C HIS A 18 23.95 0.96 1.17
N ILE A 19 24.56 -0.20 1.42
CA ILE A 19 25.21 -0.53 2.69
C ILE A 19 26.35 0.47 2.89
N TYR A 20 26.08 1.61 3.52
CA TYR A 20 27.13 2.43 4.09
C TYR A 20 27.56 1.76 5.39
N ARG A 21 28.53 0.86 5.30
CA ARG A 21 29.19 0.25 6.46
C ARG A 21 30.00 1.34 7.17
N GLN A 22 29.37 2.13 8.04
CA GLN A 22 30.10 2.99 8.97
C GLN A 22 30.83 2.11 9.99
N THR A 23 32.05 1.71 9.67
CA THR A 23 33.02 1.29 10.68
C THR A 23 33.63 2.53 11.32
N SER A 24 32.99 3.06 12.35
CA SER A 24 33.65 3.92 13.34
C SER A 24 32.92 3.82 14.67
N ALA A 25 33.34 2.85 15.49
CA ALA A 25 32.94 2.77 16.89
C ALA A 25 33.49 4.00 17.66
N PRO A 26 32.72 4.60 18.59
CA PRO A 26 33.21 5.66 19.45
C PRO A 26 34.29 5.13 20.42
N LYS A 27 35.41 5.87 20.56
CA LYS A 27 36.47 5.58 21.53
C LYS A 27 35.91 5.69 22.95
N GLY A 28 35.85 4.57 23.68
CA GLY A 28 35.58 4.59 25.13
C GLY A 28 34.76 3.43 25.73
N ALA A 29 34.30 2.45 24.94
CA ALA A 29 33.54 1.33 25.49
C ALA A 29 34.47 0.24 26.11
N PRO A 30 34.16 -0.32 27.30
CA PRO A 30 34.96 -1.36 27.93
C PRO A 30 34.90 -2.69 27.13
N PRO A 31 35.96 -3.52 27.18
CA PRO A 31 36.08 -4.69 26.30
C PRO A 31 35.04 -5.76 26.63
N ARG A 32 34.26 -6.18 25.62
CA ARG A 32 33.36 -7.33 25.72
C ARG A 32 34.18 -8.64 25.73
N ARG A 33 33.98 -9.45 26.77
CA ARG A 33 34.56 -10.81 26.91
C ARG A 33 34.20 -11.68 25.70
N SER A 34 35.22 -12.25 25.06
CA SER A 34 35.09 -13.24 24.01
C SER A 34 34.75 -14.61 24.61
N VAL A 35 33.52 -15.07 24.42
CA VAL A 35 33.18 -16.47 24.67
C VAL A 35 33.48 -17.24 23.39
N ARG A 36 34.66 -17.86 23.33
CA ARG A 36 34.97 -18.90 22.34
C ARG A 36 34.16 -20.15 22.70
N ARG A 37 33.25 -20.58 21.84
CA ARG A 37 32.80 -21.98 21.79
C ARG A 37 33.27 -22.57 20.47
N SER A 38 34.07 -23.62 20.58
CA SER A 38 34.62 -24.36 19.46
C SER A 38 34.13 -25.81 19.50
N ILE A 39 33.86 -26.32 18.30
CA ILE A 39 33.87 -27.72 17.83
C ILE A 39 32.67 -28.61 18.21
N LEU A 40 31.83 -28.96 17.22
CA LEU A 40 31.86 -30.26 16.52
C LEU A 40 30.71 -30.37 15.48
N SER A 41 31.09 -30.70 14.25
CA SER A 41 30.25 -31.31 13.21
C SER A 41 30.20 -32.83 13.44
N PRO A 42 29.15 -33.55 13.01
CA PRO A 42 29.24 -34.19 11.70
C PRO A 42 27.97 -34.11 10.84
N ALA A 43 28.23 -34.18 9.54
CA ALA A 43 27.41 -34.61 8.41
C ALA A 43 26.13 -35.39 8.73
N HIS A 44 25.05 -35.09 8.01
CA HIS A 44 24.32 -36.06 7.18
C HIS A 44 23.74 -35.31 5.97
N ALA A 45 24.10 -35.80 4.78
CA ALA A 45 23.62 -35.36 3.50
C ALA A 45 22.21 -35.89 3.26
N PHE A 46 21.32 -35.08 2.69
CA PHE A 46 20.23 -35.58 1.85
C PHE A 46 20.05 -34.63 0.66
N SER A 47 20.46 -35.14 -0.49
CA SER A 47 20.22 -34.60 -1.82
C SER A 47 18.90 -35.18 -2.33
N VAL A 48 18.03 -34.34 -2.87
CA VAL A 48 17.01 -34.77 -3.85
C VAL A 48 17.06 -33.79 -5.00
N THR A 49 17.83 -34.17 -6.01
CA THR A 49 17.80 -33.61 -7.36
C THR A 49 16.54 -34.13 -8.05
N ALA A 50 15.63 -33.24 -8.44
CA ALA A 50 14.61 -33.53 -9.44
C ALA A 50 14.85 -32.60 -10.63
N ALA A 51 15.51 -33.17 -11.63
CA ALA A 51 15.73 -32.59 -12.93
C ALA A 51 14.40 -32.54 -13.70
N TRP A 52 14.03 -31.36 -14.19
CA TRP A 52 13.16 -31.23 -15.36
C TRP A 52 13.89 -30.32 -16.34
N GLY A 53 14.50 -30.97 -17.33
CA GLY A 53 15.02 -30.29 -18.52
C GLY A 53 13.87 -29.95 -19.45
N PHE A 54 13.74 -28.67 -19.77
CA PHE A 54 13.13 -28.22 -21.02
C PHE A 54 13.98 -27.08 -21.56
N SER A 55 14.78 -27.40 -22.58
CA SER A 55 15.36 -26.45 -23.52
C SER A 55 14.31 -26.20 -24.59
N LEU A 56 13.98 -24.92 -24.84
CA LEU A 56 13.58 -24.45 -26.17
C LEU A 56 13.88 -22.95 -26.26
N ALA A 57 14.78 -22.65 -27.19
CA ALA A 57 15.13 -21.32 -27.64
C ALA A 57 13.94 -20.60 -28.27
N GLY A 58 13.98 -19.26 -28.20
CA GLY A 58 13.20 -18.39 -29.09
C GLY A 58 11.92 -17.82 -28.48
N VAL A 59 12.06 -16.76 -27.67
CA VAL A 59 10.97 -15.78 -27.50
C VAL A 59 11.55 -14.40 -27.74
N GLY A 60 11.08 -13.79 -28.83
CA GLY A 60 11.46 -12.46 -29.26
C GLY A 60 11.21 -11.43 -28.16
N ARG A 61 12.09 -10.42 -28.15
CA ARG A 61 12.04 -9.24 -27.31
C ARG A 61 10.74 -8.46 -27.60
N ALA A 62 9.65 -8.84 -26.94
CA ALA A 62 8.41 -8.08 -26.94
C ALA A 62 8.63 -6.78 -26.18
N ARG A 63 8.26 -5.67 -26.80
CA ARG A 63 8.34 -4.32 -26.25
C ARG A 63 7.61 -4.30 -24.91
N THR A 64 8.32 -3.99 -23.82
CA THR A 64 7.74 -3.55 -22.56
C THR A 64 7.06 -2.19 -22.78
N GLY A 65 5.88 -2.24 -23.39
CA GLY A 65 4.93 -1.15 -23.39
C GLY A 65 4.36 -1.02 -21.98
N SER A 66 4.57 0.14 -21.39
CA SER A 66 3.96 0.61 -20.16
C SER A 66 2.47 0.24 -20.07
N VAL A 67 2.14 -0.79 -19.29
CA VAL A 67 0.76 -1.09 -18.86
C VAL A 67 0.35 -0.21 -17.67
N VAL A 68 1.30 0.49 -17.05
CA VAL A 68 1.08 1.31 -15.85
C VAL A 68 0.46 2.68 -16.17
N ALA A 69 0.60 3.18 -17.41
CA ALA A 69 0.07 4.50 -17.81
C ALA A 69 -1.42 4.51 -18.18
N SER A 70 -2.08 3.36 -18.38
CA SER A 70 -3.45 3.30 -18.91
C SER A 70 -4.55 3.49 -17.85
N ALA A 71 -4.26 3.33 -16.56
CA ALA A 71 -5.29 3.35 -15.52
C ALA A 71 -5.55 4.76 -14.93
N ALA A 72 -4.61 5.69 -15.12
CA ALA A 72 -4.65 7.01 -14.48
C ALA A 72 -5.55 8.05 -15.21
N ALA A 73 -6.02 7.76 -16.42
CA ALA A 73 -6.66 8.77 -17.27
C ALA A 73 -7.95 8.31 -17.96
N ARG A 74 -8.80 7.52 -17.30
CA ARG A 74 -10.20 7.39 -17.74
C ARG A 74 -10.99 8.53 -17.11
N GLY A 75 -11.19 9.61 -17.86
CA GLY A 75 -12.32 10.50 -17.59
C GLY A 75 -13.59 9.66 -17.74
N TYR A 76 -14.47 9.69 -16.74
CA TYR A 76 -15.75 9.00 -16.84
C TYR A 76 -16.67 9.81 -17.75
N GLU A 77 -16.74 9.44 -19.04
CA GLU A 77 -17.66 10.06 -20.01
C GLU A 77 -19.14 9.77 -19.65
N ASP A 78 -19.40 8.64 -18.98
CA ASP A 78 -20.70 8.25 -18.43
C ASP A 78 -20.65 8.28 -16.88
N LEU A 79 -21.16 9.36 -16.30
CA LEU A 79 -21.19 9.59 -14.86
C LEU A 79 -22.16 8.66 -14.11
N GLU A 80 -23.24 8.23 -14.75
CA GLU A 80 -24.19 7.31 -14.13
C GLU A 80 -23.60 5.89 -14.07
N ALA A 81 -22.89 5.47 -15.11
CA ALA A 81 -22.14 4.22 -15.08
C ALA A 81 -21.06 4.25 -13.99
N ALA A 82 -20.33 5.37 -13.87
CA ALA A 82 -19.35 5.56 -12.80
C ALA A 82 -20.00 5.46 -11.41
N ALA A 83 -21.15 6.10 -11.22
CA ALA A 83 -21.89 6.03 -9.96
C ALA A 83 -22.37 4.61 -9.65
N ARG A 84 -22.88 3.87 -10.64
CA ARG A 84 -23.27 2.45 -10.48
C ARG A 84 -22.08 1.56 -10.12
N GLU A 85 -20.93 1.77 -10.76
CA GLU A 85 -19.70 1.04 -10.45
C GLU A 85 -19.28 1.31 -8.99
N TRP A 86 -19.26 2.58 -8.59
CA TRP A 86 -18.91 2.96 -7.22
C TRP A 86 -19.88 2.36 -6.19
N LEU A 87 -21.19 2.45 -6.46
CA LEU A 87 -22.25 1.86 -5.63
C LEU A 87 -22.19 0.32 -5.57
N ALA A 88 -21.59 -0.36 -6.55
CA ALA A 88 -21.41 -1.82 -6.45
C ALA A 88 -20.32 -2.22 -5.45
N ILE A 89 -19.41 -1.29 -5.12
CA ILE A 89 -18.27 -1.53 -4.24
C ILE A 89 -18.53 -0.97 -2.84
N ASP A 90 -19.14 0.21 -2.74
CA ASP A 90 -19.37 0.86 -1.45
C ASP A 90 -20.40 0.12 -0.59
N THR A 91 -20.07 -0.03 0.69
CA THR A 91 -20.89 -0.73 1.68
C THR A 91 -21.48 0.20 2.73
N ASP A 92 -21.05 1.47 2.79
CA ASP A 92 -21.57 2.43 3.75
C ASP A 92 -22.94 2.97 3.29
N ALA A 93 -23.98 2.69 4.07
CA ALA A 93 -25.35 3.08 3.73
C ALA A 93 -25.53 4.59 3.59
N GLY A 94 -24.76 5.39 4.33
CA GLY A 94 -24.85 6.85 4.30
C GLY A 94 -24.30 7.42 2.99
N SER A 95 -23.08 7.05 2.60
CA SER A 95 -22.47 7.52 1.36
C SER A 95 -23.17 6.98 0.13
N ARG A 96 -23.69 5.74 0.18
CA ARG A 96 -24.55 5.18 -0.87
C ARG A 96 -25.82 6.00 -1.08
N ALA A 97 -26.55 6.32 -0.01
CA ALA A 97 -27.78 7.10 -0.10
C ALA A 97 -27.55 8.47 -0.75
N VAL A 98 -26.42 9.12 -0.44
CA VAL A 98 -26.04 10.40 -1.06
C VAL A 98 -25.86 10.26 -2.58
N VAL A 99 -25.16 9.23 -3.04
CA VAL A 99 -24.93 9.01 -4.48
C VAL A 99 -26.22 8.60 -5.18
N GLU A 100 -27.01 7.72 -4.57
CA GLU A 100 -28.32 7.30 -5.10
C GLU A 100 -29.27 8.50 -5.26
N GLU A 101 -29.31 9.41 -4.29
CA GLU A 101 -30.07 10.66 -4.38
C GLU A 101 -29.55 11.58 -5.51
N MET A 102 -28.23 11.71 -5.66
CA MET A 102 -27.65 12.52 -6.73
C MET A 102 -28.00 12.00 -8.12
N VAL A 103 -27.99 10.68 -8.30
CA VAL A 103 -28.40 10.02 -9.55
C VAL A 103 -29.90 10.22 -9.78
N ALA A 104 -30.74 9.95 -8.78
CA ALA A 104 -32.20 10.06 -8.91
C ALA A 104 -32.67 11.49 -9.25
N ASN A 105 -31.97 12.51 -8.75
CA ASN A 105 -32.29 13.91 -9.00
C ASN A 105 -31.52 14.53 -10.18
N GLY A 106 -30.72 13.76 -10.92
CA GLY A 106 -29.97 14.26 -12.07
C GLY A 106 -28.97 15.37 -11.72
N LYS A 107 -28.31 15.29 -10.56
CA LYS A 107 -27.33 16.29 -10.07
C LYS A 107 -25.99 16.17 -10.81
N HIS A 108 -26.01 16.39 -12.12
CA HIS A 108 -24.87 16.15 -13.03
C HIS A 108 -23.57 16.85 -12.60
N ALA A 109 -23.64 18.12 -12.17
CA ALA A 109 -22.44 18.86 -11.76
C ALA A 109 -21.79 18.28 -10.49
N GLU A 110 -22.61 17.84 -9.52
CA GLU A 110 -22.13 17.21 -8.29
C GLU A 110 -21.57 15.80 -8.58
N LEU A 111 -22.23 15.04 -9.45
CA LEU A 111 -21.73 13.75 -9.92
C LEU A 111 -20.41 13.89 -10.67
N LEU A 112 -20.26 14.90 -11.53
CA LEU A 112 -19.01 15.18 -12.24
C LEU A 112 -17.87 15.49 -11.26
N ASP A 113 -18.14 16.26 -10.22
CA ASP A 113 -17.15 16.61 -9.20
C ASP A 113 -16.67 15.38 -8.39
N ILE A 114 -17.57 14.48 -8.02
CA ILE A 114 -17.20 13.31 -7.18
C ILE A 114 -16.82 12.05 -7.98
N MET A 115 -17.29 11.89 -9.22
CA MET A 115 -17.04 10.71 -10.06
C MET A 115 -16.17 10.99 -11.29
N GLY A 116 -16.09 12.24 -11.76
CA GLY A 116 -15.48 12.57 -13.05
C GLY A 116 -13.97 12.35 -13.12
N SER A 117 -13.31 12.23 -11.97
CA SER A 117 -11.87 11.96 -11.86
C SER A 117 -11.56 11.06 -10.67
N ARG A 118 -10.29 10.68 -10.55
CA ARG A 118 -9.74 9.95 -9.40
C ARG A 118 -8.78 10.84 -8.65
N LEU A 119 -8.65 10.61 -7.34
CA LEU A 119 -7.58 11.22 -6.57
C LEU A 119 -6.21 10.79 -7.10
N GLU A 120 -5.29 11.74 -7.18
CA GLU A 120 -3.93 11.51 -7.66
C GLU A 120 -2.92 11.52 -6.51
N PHE A 121 -1.85 10.73 -6.66
CA PHE A 121 -0.75 10.72 -5.72
C PHE A 121 0.11 11.98 -5.88
N GLY A 122 0.13 12.82 -4.84
CA GLY A 122 1.04 13.95 -4.75
C GLY A 122 2.34 13.61 -4.02
N THR A 123 3.22 14.61 -3.89
CA THR A 123 4.49 14.51 -3.14
C THR A 123 4.30 14.09 -1.68
N ALA A 124 3.16 14.47 -1.10
CA ALA A 124 2.81 14.15 0.26
C ALA A 124 1.82 12.99 0.36
N GLY A 125 1.68 12.14 -0.66
CA GLY A 125 0.76 11.00 -0.68
C GLY A 125 -0.58 11.28 -1.36
N LEU A 126 -1.52 10.34 -1.24
CA LEU A 126 -2.87 10.49 -1.78
C LEU A 126 -3.70 11.40 -0.87
N ARG A 127 -4.26 12.49 -1.41
CA ARG A 127 -5.05 13.46 -0.65
C ARG A 127 -6.34 13.85 -1.33
N GLY A 128 -7.38 14.07 -0.54
CA GLY A 128 -8.69 14.52 -1.03
C GLY A 128 -9.65 14.85 0.10
N LEU A 129 -10.77 15.46 -0.27
CA LEU A 129 -11.90 15.70 0.63
C LEU A 129 -12.57 14.38 1.01
N MET A 130 -12.98 14.25 2.27
CA MET A 130 -13.83 13.15 2.71
C MET A 130 -15.21 13.22 2.04
N GLY A 131 -15.69 12.09 1.53
CA GLY A 131 -17.02 12.00 0.91
C GLY A 131 -17.18 10.82 -0.04
N PRO A 132 -18.38 10.64 -0.62
CA PRO A 132 -18.63 9.61 -1.62
C PRO A 132 -17.93 9.89 -2.96
N GLY A 133 -17.71 8.84 -3.75
CA GLY A 133 -17.19 8.93 -5.12
C GLY A 133 -15.67 8.70 -5.25
N PHE A 134 -15.22 8.55 -6.50
CA PHE A 134 -13.83 8.23 -6.83
C PHE A 134 -12.84 9.41 -6.64
N ASN A 135 -13.35 10.64 -6.68
CA ASN A 135 -12.57 11.87 -6.43
C ASN A 135 -12.66 12.33 -4.97
N ARG A 136 -12.93 11.41 -4.04
CA ARG A 136 -13.02 11.66 -2.61
C ARG A 136 -12.28 10.60 -1.82
N MET A 137 -11.86 10.97 -0.62
CA MET A 137 -11.33 10.02 0.34
C MET A 137 -12.48 9.29 1.03
N ASN A 138 -12.50 7.98 0.89
CA ASN A 138 -13.46 7.06 1.50
C ASN A 138 -12.87 5.64 1.47
N LEU A 139 -13.58 4.67 2.05
CA LEU A 139 -13.09 3.29 2.12
C LEU A 139 -12.91 2.64 0.75
N VAL A 140 -13.76 2.95 -0.24
CA VAL A 140 -13.61 2.45 -1.62
C VAL A 140 -12.29 2.92 -2.24
N THR A 141 -11.98 4.21 -2.11
CA THR A 141 -10.72 4.79 -2.59
C THR A 141 -9.53 4.13 -1.89
N VAL A 142 -9.56 3.99 -0.56
CA VAL A 142 -8.48 3.30 0.18
C VAL A 142 -8.32 1.85 -0.27
N GLN A 143 -9.43 1.13 -0.47
CA GLN A 143 -9.42 -0.25 -0.93
C GLN A 143 -8.76 -0.38 -2.31
N GLN A 144 -9.19 0.42 -3.29
CA GLN A 144 -8.66 0.39 -4.65
C GLN A 144 -7.18 0.83 -4.70
N THR A 145 -6.82 1.88 -3.98
CA THR A 145 -5.43 2.34 -3.86
C THR A 145 -4.55 1.26 -3.24
N THR A 146 -5.01 0.62 -2.17
CA THR A 146 -4.24 -0.45 -1.50
C THR A 146 -4.07 -1.67 -2.39
N GLN A 147 -5.09 -2.04 -3.18
CA GLN A 147 -4.97 -3.11 -4.19
C GLN A 147 -3.93 -2.77 -5.25
N GLY A 148 -3.93 -1.53 -5.74
CA GLY A 148 -2.93 -1.03 -6.69
C GLY A 148 -1.52 -1.09 -6.11
N LEU A 149 -1.35 -0.63 -4.87
CA LEU A 149 -0.08 -0.66 -4.15
C LEU A 149 0.42 -2.09 -3.92
N CYS A 150 -0.46 -3.00 -3.52
CA CYS A 150 -0.11 -4.41 -3.33
C CYS A 150 0.42 -5.03 -4.62
N ARG A 151 -0.27 -4.83 -5.75
CA ARG A 151 0.17 -5.33 -7.07
C ARG A 151 1.50 -4.73 -7.49
N TYR A 152 1.71 -3.44 -7.22
CA TYR A 152 2.98 -2.78 -7.49
C TYR A 152 4.12 -3.43 -6.69
N LEU A 153 3.96 -3.62 -5.38
CA LEU A 153 4.98 -4.23 -4.52
C LEU A 153 5.25 -5.70 -4.87
N GLN A 154 4.21 -6.45 -5.27
CA GLN A 154 4.39 -7.80 -5.81
C GLN A 154 5.23 -7.81 -7.10
N ALA A 155 5.15 -6.77 -7.92
CA ALA A 155 5.95 -6.66 -9.15
C ALA A 155 7.38 -6.16 -8.90
N THR A 156 7.60 -5.29 -7.91
CA THR A 156 8.90 -4.61 -7.71
C THR A 156 9.71 -5.14 -6.53
N SER A 157 9.07 -5.79 -5.56
CA SER A 157 9.65 -6.10 -4.25
C SER A 157 9.11 -7.41 -3.66
N ALA A 158 8.78 -8.39 -4.52
CA ALA A 158 8.11 -9.64 -4.14
C ALA A 158 8.78 -10.38 -2.98
N GLU A 159 10.10 -10.57 -3.06
CA GLU A 159 10.86 -11.31 -2.05
C GLU A 159 10.80 -10.63 -0.68
N GLN A 160 10.98 -9.30 -0.65
CA GLN A 160 10.92 -8.53 0.59
C GLN A 160 9.49 -8.44 1.13
N LEU A 161 8.48 -8.38 0.25
CA LEU A 161 7.08 -8.38 0.65
C LEU A 161 6.68 -9.72 1.28
N ALA A 162 7.18 -10.84 0.74
CA ALA A 162 6.97 -12.17 1.29
C ALA A 162 7.71 -12.39 2.61
N ALA A 163 8.92 -11.85 2.76
CA ALA A 163 9.76 -12.05 3.94
C ALA A 163 9.40 -11.11 5.11
N GLY A 164 9.19 -9.83 4.84
CA GLY A 164 8.98 -8.80 5.87
C GLY A 164 7.55 -8.28 5.97
N GLY A 165 6.73 -8.44 4.93
CA GLY A 165 5.36 -7.94 4.90
C GLY A 165 5.27 -6.43 4.69
N PHE A 166 4.22 -5.83 5.25
CA PHE A 166 3.85 -4.42 5.05
C PHE A 166 3.40 -3.77 6.37
N VAL A 167 3.85 -2.55 6.64
CA VAL A 167 3.50 -1.81 7.88
C VAL A 167 2.34 -0.84 7.63
N ILE A 168 1.39 -0.76 8.56
CA ILE A 168 0.29 0.19 8.50
C ILE A 168 0.14 0.90 9.84
N GLY A 169 0.12 2.23 9.81
CA GLY A 169 -0.16 3.09 10.97
C GLY A 169 -1.22 4.13 10.67
N TYR A 170 -1.76 4.73 11.73
CA TYR A 170 -2.75 5.79 11.63
C TYR A 170 -2.63 6.79 12.78
N ASP A 171 -3.09 8.02 12.54
CA ASP A 171 -3.15 9.08 13.55
C ASP A 171 -4.56 9.29 14.11
N GLY A 172 -4.73 10.24 15.02
CA GLY A 172 -6.01 10.49 15.71
C GLY A 172 -7.07 11.23 14.89
N ARG A 173 -6.89 11.41 13.58
CA ARG A 173 -7.90 12.09 12.77
C ARG A 173 -9.10 11.17 12.46
N HIS A 174 -10.18 11.74 11.95
CA HIS A 174 -11.46 11.03 11.92
C HIS A 174 -11.52 10.03 10.76
N GLY A 175 -11.71 8.75 11.10
CA GLY A 175 -11.82 7.68 10.10
C GLY A 175 -10.48 7.08 9.67
N SER A 176 -9.36 7.60 10.20
CA SER A 176 -8.02 7.07 9.95
C SER A 176 -7.90 5.59 10.35
N GLU A 177 -8.46 5.20 11.49
CA GLU A 177 -8.46 3.81 11.97
C GLU A 177 -9.22 2.89 11.01
N ALA A 178 -10.42 3.27 10.60
CA ALA A 178 -11.24 2.47 9.68
C ALA A 178 -10.55 2.29 8.33
N MET A 179 -9.91 3.34 7.81
CA MET A 179 -9.10 3.28 6.59
C MET A 179 -7.87 2.40 6.75
N ALA A 180 -7.14 2.50 7.86
CA ALA A 180 -5.98 1.66 8.13
C ALA A 180 -6.36 0.18 8.23
N ARG A 181 -7.47 -0.14 8.90
CA ARG A 181 -8.01 -1.50 8.96
C ARG A 181 -8.46 -2.00 7.58
N THR A 182 -9.04 -1.13 6.76
CA THR A 182 -9.42 -1.47 5.38
C THR A 182 -8.18 -1.79 4.53
N ALA A 183 -7.14 -0.96 4.61
CA ALA A 183 -5.87 -1.22 3.93
C ALA A 183 -5.23 -2.54 4.40
N ALA A 184 -5.26 -2.81 5.71
CA ALA A 184 -4.79 -4.09 6.26
C ALA A 184 -5.57 -5.28 5.70
N ALA A 185 -6.91 -5.21 5.70
CA ALA A 185 -7.76 -6.27 5.18
C ALA A 185 -7.49 -6.55 3.70
N VAL A 186 -7.26 -5.51 2.88
CA VAL A 186 -6.89 -5.68 1.47
C VAL A 186 -5.56 -6.41 1.33
N MET A 187 -4.50 -5.98 2.02
CA MET A 187 -3.20 -6.65 1.94
C MET A 187 -3.28 -8.10 2.40
N LEU A 188 -3.98 -8.37 3.51
CA LEU A 188 -4.21 -9.73 4.02
C LEU A 188 -4.96 -10.61 3.01
N SER A 189 -5.95 -10.07 2.30
CA SER A 189 -6.68 -10.80 1.25
C SER A 189 -5.80 -11.26 0.09
N GLN A 190 -4.63 -10.60 -0.08
CA GLN A 190 -3.64 -10.92 -1.11
C GLN A 190 -2.50 -11.81 -0.57
N GLY A 191 -2.63 -12.35 0.65
CA GLY A 191 -1.61 -13.20 1.27
C GLY A 191 -0.38 -12.46 1.79
N VAL A 192 -0.45 -11.13 1.93
CA VAL A 192 0.65 -10.30 2.46
C VAL A 192 0.57 -10.26 3.98
N GLN A 193 1.69 -10.50 4.67
CA GLN A 193 1.79 -10.27 6.11
C GLN A 193 1.69 -8.77 6.43
N VAL A 194 0.83 -8.41 7.38
CA VAL A 194 0.61 -7.01 7.77
C VAL A 194 0.98 -6.78 9.23
N HIS A 195 1.76 -5.72 9.47
CA HIS A 195 2.06 -5.17 10.79
C HIS A 195 1.23 -3.91 10.99
N LEU A 196 0.07 -4.03 11.63
CA LEU A 196 -0.81 -2.91 11.96
C LEU A 196 -0.53 -2.41 13.37
N PHE A 197 -0.29 -1.11 13.54
CA PHE A 197 -0.17 -0.51 14.87
C PHE A 197 -1.50 -0.63 15.65
N GLY A 198 -1.40 -1.03 16.92
CA GLY A 198 -2.57 -1.26 17.78
C GLY A 198 -3.25 0.01 18.30
N ASP A 199 -2.58 1.16 18.22
CA ASP A 199 -3.07 2.46 18.69
C ASP A 199 -2.49 3.59 17.82
N LEU A 200 -2.90 4.83 18.09
CA LEU A 200 -2.45 6.05 17.40
C LEU A 200 -0.93 6.18 17.45
N VAL A 201 -0.32 6.45 16.30
CA VAL A 201 1.13 6.64 16.21
C VAL A 201 1.52 7.90 15.44
N PRO A 202 2.63 8.57 15.82
CA PRO A 202 3.21 9.62 15.00
C PRO A 202 3.71 9.07 13.65
N THR A 203 3.58 9.85 12.58
CA THR A 203 4.06 9.51 11.23
C THR A 203 5.44 8.85 11.14
N PRO A 204 6.51 9.31 11.86
CA PRO A 204 7.83 8.69 11.73
C PRO A 204 7.90 7.24 12.21
N PHE A 205 6.95 6.77 13.02
CA PHE A 205 6.96 5.39 13.53
C PHE A 205 6.75 4.36 12.44
N VAL A 206 5.95 4.67 11.41
CA VAL A 206 5.75 3.76 10.28
C VAL A 206 7.05 3.58 9.51
N ALA A 207 7.75 4.66 9.18
CA ALA A 207 9.04 4.59 8.47
C ALA A 207 10.09 3.83 9.30
N PHE A 208 10.17 4.12 10.61
CA PHE A 208 11.06 3.40 11.52
C PHE A 208 10.75 1.90 11.58
N ALA A 209 9.47 1.52 11.69
CA ALA A 209 9.06 0.12 11.75
C ALA A 209 9.33 -0.63 10.44
N VAL A 210 9.16 0.03 9.27
CA VAL A 210 9.51 -0.55 7.97
C VAL A 210 10.99 -0.94 7.93
N GLU A 211 11.87 -0.06 8.39
CA GLU A 211 13.31 -0.33 8.46
C GLU A 211 13.65 -1.41 9.50
N LEU A 212 13.07 -1.31 10.70
CA LEU A 212 13.32 -2.23 11.80
C LEU A 212 12.91 -3.67 11.48
N LEU A 213 11.77 -3.84 10.80
CA LEU A 213 11.18 -5.15 10.48
C LEU A 213 11.56 -5.67 9.08
N GLY A 214 12.28 -4.87 8.29
CA GLY A 214 12.65 -5.23 6.93
C GLY A 214 11.46 -5.35 5.96
N CYS A 215 10.35 -4.66 6.22
CA CYS A 215 9.15 -4.71 5.38
C CYS A 215 9.40 -4.10 4.00
N ALA A 216 8.62 -4.51 2.99
CA ALA A 216 8.70 -3.96 1.64
C ALA A 216 8.20 -2.51 1.55
N GLY A 217 7.44 -2.07 2.55
CA GLY A 217 7.03 -0.69 2.70
C GLY A 217 6.01 -0.52 3.81
N GLY A 218 5.50 0.69 3.92
CA GLY A 218 4.39 0.97 4.82
C GLY A 218 3.54 2.16 4.41
N VAL A 219 2.35 2.24 4.98
CA VAL A 219 1.40 3.34 4.82
C VAL A 219 1.12 3.98 6.18
N MET A 220 1.21 5.30 6.21
CA MET A 220 0.64 6.10 7.29
C MET A 220 -0.68 6.71 6.82
N VAL A 221 -1.76 6.43 7.55
CA VAL A 221 -3.08 7.03 7.32
C VAL A 221 -3.25 8.22 8.25
N THR A 222 -3.36 9.41 7.67
CA THR A 222 -3.59 10.66 8.39
C THR A 222 -4.81 11.33 7.79
N ALA A 223 -6.01 11.04 8.33
CA ALA A 223 -7.31 11.31 7.69
C ALA A 223 -8.21 12.34 8.40
#